data_AF-A0A947K3Y1-F1
#
_entry.id   AF-A0A947K3Y1-F1
#
_cell.length_a   1.000
_cell.length_b   1.000
_cell.length_c   1.000
_cell.angle_alpha   90.00
_cell.angle_beta   90.00
_cell.angle_gamma   90.00
#
_symmetry.space_group_name_H-M   'P 1'
#
loop_
_entity.id
_entity.type
_entity.pdbx_description
1 polymer ?
#
loop_
_entity_poly.entity_id
_entity_poly.type
_entity_poly.pdbx_seq_one_letter_code
_entity_poly.pdbx_strand_id
1 'polypeptide(L)'
;MIGWLQHVAKAIPNVFFTIFLTIFSIYFFLKGAKSIYAFFQDFFPLPAGRYKQILERLDDLSRGMIMGQIVVGIIHGFLAWFAYALLGVPNPVLWAFLTAIISIIPVLGASLVWFPVAVYLFLSGLAVGGYWKGVVLFFYGLLLMSTIDNVLKPKIIGQRSRIHPLVILFGILGGIQLIGLPGIIFGPLVLGLLDVVMSIFREVV
;
A
#
# COMPACT_ATOMS: atom_id res chain seq x y z
N MET A 1 30.65 7.42 -5.43
CA MET A 1 29.72 8.58 -5.44
C MET A 1 29.05 8.77 -6.81
N ILE A 2 29.78 8.69 -7.94
CA ILE A 2 29.22 8.89 -9.31
C ILE A 2 28.19 7.82 -9.73
N GLY A 3 28.37 6.56 -9.35
CA GLY A 3 27.41 5.49 -9.69
C GLY A 3 26.02 5.67 -9.06
N TRP A 4 25.95 6.15 -7.81
CA TRP A 4 24.67 6.40 -7.13
C TRP A 4 23.89 7.55 -7.79
N LEU A 5 24.58 8.60 -8.22
CA LEU A 5 23.97 9.70 -9.00
C LEU A 5 23.40 9.22 -10.34
N GLN A 6 24.06 8.28 -11.01
CA GLN A 6 23.55 7.69 -12.26
C GLN A 6 22.30 6.82 -12.02
N HIS A 7 22.22 6.10 -10.90
CA HIS A 7 21.02 5.33 -10.54
C HIS A 7 19.84 6.23 -10.21
N VAL A 8 20.06 7.31 -9.45
CA VAL A 8 19.01 8.30 -9.13
C VAL A 8 18.55 9.04 -10.38
N ALA A 9 19.48 9.47 -11.24
CA ALA A 9 19.15 10.18 -12.48
C ALA A 9 18.32 9.31 -13.44
N LYS A 10 18.57 8.00 -13.51
CA LYS A 10 17.78 7.05 -14.32
C LYS A 10 16.44 6.69 -13.68
N ALA A 11 16.32 6.79 -12.36
CA ALA A 11 15.07 6.47 -11.65
C ALA A 11 13.97 7.51 -11.90
N ILE A 12 14.32 8.80 -12.01
CA ILE A 12 13.33 9.87 -12.17
C ILE A 12 12.48 9.72 -13.46
N PRO A 13 13.07 9.56 -14.66
CA PRO A 13 12.29 9.36 -15.88
C PRO A 13 11.44 8.08 -15.83
N ASN A 14 11.97 7.01 -15.22
CA ASN A 14 11.27 5.74 -15.15
C ASN A 14 10.03 5.80 -14.24
N VAL A 15 10.14 6.49 -13.09
CA VAL A 15 9.00 6.71 -12.19
C VAL A 15 7.94 7.56 -12.88
N PHE A 16 8.35 8.65 -13.55
CA PHE A 16 7.42 9.50 -14.30
C PHE A 16 6.70 8.71 -15.40
N PHE A 17 7.45 7.95 -16.21
CA PHE A 17 6.89 7.11 -17.27
C PHE A 17 5.95 6.05 -16.72
N THR A 18 6.30 5.42 -15.59
CA THR A 18 5.46 4.42 -14.93
C THR A 18 4.16 5.03 -14.40
N ILE A 19 4.21 6.21 -13.77
CA ILE A 19 3.03 6.93 -13.30
C ILE A 19 2.14 7.30 -14.49
N PHE A 20 2.73 7.83 -15.57
CA PHE A 20 2.02 8.18 -16.79
C PHE A 20 1.31 6.95 -17.38
N LEU A 21 2.03 5.85 -17.58
CA LEU A 21 1.46 4.60 -18.08
C LEU A 21 0.35 4.08 -17.17
N THR A 22 0.54 4.13 -15.86
CA THR A 22 -0.47 3.66 -14.90
C THR A 22 -1.76 4.48 -15.02
N ILE A 23 -1.66 5.81 -15.02
CA ILE A 23 -2.82 6.70 -15.17
C ILE A 23 -3.49 6.48 -16.53
N PHE A 24 -2.70 6.37 -17.60
CA PHE A 24 -3.18 6.12 -18.95
C PHE A 24 -3.92 4.77 -19.04
N SER A 25 -3.32 3.70 -18.52
CA SER A 25 -3.94 2.39 -18.44
C SER A 25 -5.26 2.46 -17.68
N ILE A 26 -5.28 3.03 -16.47
CA ILE A 26 -6.52 3.19 -15.68
C ILE A 26 -7.61 3.89 -16.49
N TYR A 27 -7.28 4.99 -17.19
CA TYR A 27 -8.24 5.69 -18.03
C TYR A 27 -8.83 4.79 -19.13
N PHE A 28 -7.98 4.06 -19.87
CA PHE A 28 -8.46 3.17 -20.94
C PHE A 28 -9.23 1.96 -20.40
N PHE A 29 -8.82 1.41 -19.25
CA PHE A 29 -9.54 0.34 -18.56
C PHE A 29 -10.94 0.80 -18.13
N LEU A 30 -11.05 2.00 -17.54
CA LEU A 30 -12.33 2.57 -17.13
C LEU A 30 -13.21 2.90 -18.34
N LYS A 31 -12.64 3.47 -19.41
CA LYS A 31 -13.37 3.76 -20.65
C LYS A 31 -13.88 2.48 -21.33
N GLY A 32 -13.08 1.41 -21.30
CA GLY A 32 -13.37 0.11 -21.89
C GLY A 32 -14.16 -0.84 -20.99
N ALA A 33 -14.54 -0.43 -19.78
CA ALA A 33 -15.08 -1.33 -18.75
C ALA A 33 -16.28 -2.17 -19.23
N LYS A 34 -17.19 -1.59 -20.02
CA LYS A 34 -18.34 -2.33 -20.59
C LYS A 34 -17.93 -3.42 -21.58
N SER A 35 -16.93 -3.13 -22.42
CA SER A 35 -16.41 -4.10 -23.40
C SER A 35 -15.64 -5.21 -22.71
N ILE A 36 -14.87 -4.87 -21.66
CA ILE A 36 -14.18 -5.85 -20.82
C ILE A 36 -15.21 -6.74 -20.11
N TYR A 37 -16.27 -6.16 -19.57
CA TYR A 37 -17.35 -6.91 -18.93
C TYR A 37 -18.01 -7.90 -19.90
N ALA A 38 -18.36 -7.47 -21.11
CA ALA A 38 -18.91 -8.36 -22.14
C ALA A 38 -17.95 -9.50 -22.50
N PHE A 39 -16.66 -9.19 -22.70
CA PHE A 39 -15.63 -10.20 -22.97
C PHE A 39 -15.56 -11.27 -21.86
N PHE A 40 -15.62 -10.87 -20.58
CA PHE A 40 -15.65 -11.83 -19.48
C PHE A 40 -16.91 -12.68 -19.47
N GLN A 41 -18.08 -12.09 -19.77
CA GLN A 41 -19.34 -12.83 -19.88
C GLN A 41 -19.31 -13.90 -20.97
N ASP A 42 -18.67 -13.61 -22.11
CA ASP A 42 -18.54 -14.54 -23.22
C ASP A 42 -17.52 -15.65 -22.95
N PHE A 43 -16.42 -15.33 -22.26
CA PHE A 43 -15.32 -16.27 -22.00
C PHE A 43 -15.61 -17.24 -20.85
N PHE A 44 -16.35 -16.80 -19.82
CA PHE A 44 -16.75 -17.64 -18.69
C PHE A 44 -18.27 -17.85 -18.69
N PRO A 45 -18.80 -19.01 -19.10
CA PRO A 45 -20.24 -19.25 -19.05
C PRO A 45 -20.70 -19.51 -17.60
N LEU A 46 -20.84 -18.44 -16.81
CA LEU A 46 -21.37 -18.53 -15.44
C LEU A 46 -22.91 -18.56 -15.47
N PRO A 47 -23.55 -19.26 -14.52
CA PRO A 47 -25.00 -19.24 -14.36
C PRO A 47 -25.55 -17.81 -14.20
N ALA A 48 -26.76 -17.57 -14.73
CA ALA A 48 -27.42 -16.27 -14.69
C ALA A 48 -27.44 -15.68 -13.26
N GLY A 49 -27.05 -14.40 -13.14
CA GLY A 49 -27.01 -13.68 -11.85
C GLY A 49 -25.69 -13.79 -11.07
N ARG A 50 -24.83 -14.78 -11.35
CA ARG A 50 -23.52 -14.91 -10.66
C ARG A 50 -22.55 -13.77 -11.00
N TYR A 51 -22.60 -13.27 -12.24
CA TYR A 51 -21.87 -12.06 -12.65
C TYR A 51 -22.20 -10.83 -11.82
N LYS A 52 -23.50 -10.60 -11.59
CA LYS A 52 -23.97 -9.46 -10.80
C LYS A 52 -23.48 -9.56 -9.35
N GLN A 53 -23.55 -10.75 -8.76
CA GLN A 53 -23.03 -10.99 -7.42
C GLN A 53 -21.51 -10.76 -7.31
N ILE A 54 -20.74 -11.12 -8.34
CA ILE A 54 -19.29 -10.84 -8.38
C ILE A 54 -19.05 -9.34 -8.44
N LEU A 55 -19.76 -8.61 -9.32
CA LEU A 55 -19.64 -7.16 -9.42
C LEU A 55 -20.02 -6.44 -8.12
N GLU A 56 -21.11 -6.86 -7.48
CA GLU A 56 -21.53 -6.31 -6.18
C GLU A 56 -20.45 -6.54 -5.11
N ARG A 57 -19.89 -7.74 -5.04
CA ARG A 57 -18.77 -8.03 -4.12
C ARG A 57 -17.53 -7.20 -4.44
N LEU A 58 -17.20 -6.98 -5.71
CA LEU A 58 -16.08 -6.13 -6.11
C LEU A 58 -16.32 -4.66 -5.74
N ASP A 59 -17.55 -4.17 -5.88
CA ASP A 59 -17.92 -2.82 -5.44
C ASP A 59 -17.79 -2.69 -3.92
N ASP A 60 -18.33 -3.65 -3.15
CA ASP A 60 -18.21 -3.68 -1.69
C ASP A 60 -16.75 -3.71 -1.24
N LEU A 61 -15.91 -4.54 -1.87
CA LEU A 61 -14.47 -4.61 -1.58
C LEU A 61 -13.77 -3.30 -1.91
N SER A 62 -14.07 -2.70 -3.07
CA SER A 62 -13.47 -1.44 -3.51
C SER A 62 -13.85 -0.30 -2.56
N ARG A 63 -15.13 -0.20 -2.19
CA ARG A 63 -15.62 0.77 -1.21
C ARG A 63 -15.00 0.56 0.16
N GLY A 64 -14.93 -0.69 0.63
CA GLY A 64 -14.30 -1.06 1.89
C GLY A 64 -12.82 -0.66 1.94
N MET A 65 -12.10 -0.84 0.82
CA MET A 65 -10.70 -0.43 0.70
C MET A 65 -10.54 1.09 0.75
N ILE A 66 -11.35 1.84 -0.02
CA ILE A 66 -11.32 3.32 -0.03
C ILE A 66 -11.66 3.87 1.35
N MET A 67 -12.76 3.42 1.95
CA MET A 67 -13.18 3.85 3.29
C MET A 67 -12.15 3.47 4.35
N GLY A 68 -11.55 2.29 4.25
CA GLY A 68 -10.48 1.86 5.13
C GLY A 68 -9.28 2.81 5.09
N GLN A 69 -8.86 3.26 3.91
CA GLN A 69 -7.75 4.22 3.78
C GLN A 69 -8.10 5.60 4.35
N ILE A 70 -9.34 6.07 4.18
CA ILE A 70 -9.78 7.34 4.76
C ILE A 70 -9.74 7.27 6.29
N VAL A 71 -10.28 6.20 6.88
CA VAL A 71 -10.29 5.99 8.34
C VAL A 71 -8.86 5.89 8.89
N VAL A 72 -8.00 5.12 8.24
CA VAL A 72 -6.58 5.00 8.61
C VAL A 72 -5.87 6.35 8.48
N GLY A 73 -6.13 7.11 7.41
CA GLY A 73 -5.57 8.45 7.21
C GLY A 73 -5.93 9.42 8.32
N ILE A 74 -7.18 9.43 8.78
CA ILE A 74 -7.62 10.24 9.93
C ILE A 74 -6.85 9.86 11.18
N ILE A 75 -6.77 8.55 11.50
CA ILE A 75 -6.05 8.05 12.67
C ILE A 75 -4.56 8.43 12.61
N HIS A 76 -3.92 8.25 11.44
CA HIS A 76 -2.54 8.68 11.22
C HIS A 76 -2.36 10.18 11.40
N GLY A 77 -3.30 11.01 10.92
CA GLY A 77 -3.29 12.45 11.15
C GLY A 77 -3.27 12.80 12.64
N PHE A 78 -4.16 12.20 13.43
CA PHE A 78 -4.21 12.44 14.88
C PHE A 78 -2.93 11.98 15.60
N LEU A 79 -2.44 10.78 15.29
CA LEU A 79 -1.22 10.25 15.90
C LEU A 79 0.03 11.05 15.50
N ALA A 80 0.12 11.44 14.24
CA ALA A 80 1.17 12.30 13.73
C ALA A 80 1.15 13.66 14.43
N TRP A 81 -0.02 14.29 14.54
CA TRP A 81 -0.18 15.56 15.24
C TRP A 81 0.31 15.47 16.68
N PHE A 82 -0.11 14.44 17.41
CA PHE A 82 0.30 14.23 18.79
C PHE A 82 1.82 14.04 18.92
N ALA A 83 2.41 13.18 18.09
CA ALA A 83 3.85 12.93 18.11
C ALA A 83 4.66 14.19 17.72
N TYR A 84 4.26 14.88 16.66
CA TYR A 84 4.94 16.08 16.18
C TYR A 84 4.84 17.23 17.18
N ALA A 85 3.69 17.41 17.84
CA ALA A 85 3.50 18.42 18.86
C ALA A 85 4.38 18.15 20.10
N LEU A 86 4.39 16.90 20.60
CA LEU A 86 5.19 16.52 21.76
C LEU A 86 6.70 16.65 21.51
N LEU A 87 7.16 16.30 20.30
CA LEU A 87 8.58 16.36 19.96
C LEU A 87 9.05 17.76 19.56
N GLY A 88 8.12 18.72 19.39
CA GLY A 88 8.43 20.10 19.05
C GLY A 88 8.83 20.27 17.58
N VAL A 89 8.19 19.52 16.67
CA VAL A 89 8.32 19.75 15.22
C VAL A 89 7.72 21.11 14.88
N PRO A 90 8.38 21.97 14.09
CA PRO A 90 7.80 23.22 13.62
C PRO A 90 6.51 22.98 12.83
N ASN A 91 5.45 23.73 13.14
CA ASN A 91 4.13 23.61 12.50
C ASN A 91 3.56 22.16 12.51
N PRO A 92 3.35 21.56 13.69
CA PRO A 92 2.99 20.13 13.81
C PRO A 92 1.65 19.80 13.14
N VAL A 93 0.71 20.74 13.12
CA VAL A 93 -0.60 20.59 12.46
C VAL A 93 -0.45 20.41 10.94
N LEU A 94 0.44 21.18 10.32
CA LEU A 94 0.69 21.10 8.87
C LEU A 94 1.24 19.72 8.49
N TRP A 95 2.28 19.27 9.19
CA TRP A 95 2.89 17.97 8.93
C TRP A 95 1.95 16.81 9.21
N ALA A 96 1.12 16.92 10.24
CA ALA A 96 0.10 15.93 10.55
C ALA A 96 -0.98 15.84 9.48
N PHE A 97 -1.44 16.99 8.97
CA PHE A 97 -2.39 17.05 7.87
C PHE A 97 -1.82 16.43 6.58
N LEU A 98 -0.56 16.74 6.24
CA LEU A 98 0.14 16.08 5.13
C LEU A 98 0.26 14.57 5.34
N THR A 99 0.57 14.14 6.58
CA THR A 99 0.64 12.71 6.93
C THR A 99 -0.71 12.03 6.72
N ALA A 100 -1.82 12.69 7.08
CA ALA A 100 -3.17 12.17 6.90
C ALA A 100 -3.54 12.00 5.42
N ILE A 101 -3.25 13.01 4.59
CA ILE A 101 -3.53 12.97 3.14
C ILE A 101 -2.70 11.89 2.46
N ILE A 102 -1.37 11.88 2.70
CA ILE A 102 -0.48 10.93 2.03
C ILE A 102 -0.74 9.48 2.51
N SER A 103 -1.24 9.29 3.73
CA SER A 103 -1.64 7.97 4.22
C SER A 103 -2.74 7.29 3.41
N ILE A 104 -3.55 8.06 2.69
CA ILE A 104 -4.59 7.52 1.80
C ILE A 104 -3.94 6.76 0.63
N ILE A 105 -2.72 7.14 0.22
CA ILE A 105 -1.97 6.50 -0.86
C ILE A 105 -1.44 5.14 -0.34
N PRO A 106 -1.87 4.01 -0.94
CA PRO A 106 -1.37 2.70 -0.59
C PRO A 106 0.15 2.59 -0.81
N VAL A 107 0.81 1.70 -0.07
CA VAL A 107 2.25 1.38 -0.17
C VAL A 107 3.20 2.47 0.36
N LEU A 108 3.02 3.73 -0.01
CA LEU A 108 3.87 4.84 0.46
C LEU A 108 3.42 5.38 1.82
N GLY A 109 2.11 5.49 2.06
CA GLY A 109 1.51 5.74 3.38
C GLY A 109 2.05 6.94 4.17
N ALA A 110 1.90 6.89 5.49
CA ALA A 110 2.39 7.91 6.41
C ALA A 110 3.92 8.06 6.42
N SER A 111 4.65 6.99 6.08
CA SER A 111 6.13 6.93 6.19
C SER A 111 6.83 7.89 5.26
N LEU A 112 6.23 8.25 4.14
CA LEU A 112 6.78 9.27 3.24
C LEU A 112 6.89 10.65 3.91
N VAL A 113 6.09 10.91 4.97
CA VAL A 113 6.12 12.18 5.71
C VAL A 113 6.87 12.04 7.02
N TRP A 114 6.52 11.07 7.87
CA TRP A 114 7.11 11.00 9.21
C TRP A 114 8.60 10.64 9.17
N PHE A 115 9.06 9.87 8.19
CA PHE A 115 10.47 9.49 8.10
C PHE A 115 11.37 10.70 7.80
N PRO A 116 11.12 11.53 6.76
CA PRO A 116 11.86 12.78 6.58
C PRO A 116 11.79 13.73 7.79
N VAL A 117 10.64 13.82 8.47
CA VAL A 117 10.50 14.64 9.69
C VAL A 117 11.37 14.10 10.83
N ALA A 118 11.45 12.78 11.01
CA ALA A 118 12.32 12.15 12.00
C ALA A 118 13.81 12.41 11.70
N VAL A 119 14.21 12.30 10.44
CA VAL A 119 15.57 12.63 9.99
C VAL A 119 15.88 14.11 10.24
N TYR A 120 14.95 15.01 9.91
CA TYR A 120 15.09 16.44 10.18
C TYR A 120 15.28 16.74 11.68
N LEU A 121 14.46 16.14 12.56
CA LEU A 121 14.60 16.30 14.01
C LEU A 121 15.93 15.73 14.53
N PHE A 122 16.39 14.62 13.97
CA PHE A 122 17.67 14.02 14.34
C PHE A 122 18.84 14.95 13.98
N LEU A 123 18.87 15.42 12.72
CA LEU A 123 19.93 16.30 12.21
C LEU A 123 19.94 17.68 12.88
N SER A 124 18.77 18.28 13.09
CA SER A 124 18.67 19.56 13.84
C SER A 124 19.04 19.37 15.31
N GLY A 125 18.68 18.23 15.90
CA GLY A 125 19.00 17.87 17.28
C GLY A 125 20.49 17.59 17.54
N LEU A 126 21.26 17.18 16.53
CA LEU A 126 22.71 16.98 16.65
C LEU A 126 23.45 18.26 17.05
N ALA A 127 23.01 19.43 16.58
CA ALA A 127 23.64 20.71 16.88
C ALA A 127 23.25 21.30 18.25
N VAL A 128 22.07 20.94 18.78
CA VAL A 128 21.45 21.57 19.97
C VAL A 128 21.28 20.59 21.13
N GLY A 129 21.76 19.34 21.01
CA GLY A 129 21.63 18.30 22.04
C GLY A 129 20.27 17.59 22.09
N GLY A 130 19.45 17.71 21.04
CA GLY A 130 18.08 17.19 20.94
C GLY A 130 17.89 15.97 20.02
N TYR A 131 18.96 15.29 19.59
CA TYR A 131 18.91 14.21 18.59
C TYR A 131 17.97 13.05 18.97
N TRP A 132 17.77 12.81 20.26
CA TRP A 132 16.87 11.78 20.80
C TRP A 132 15.43 11.93 20.30
N LYS A 133 14.98 13.16 20.01
CA LYS A 133 13.62 13.42 19.50
C LYS A 133 13.38 12.76 18.14
N GLY A 134 14.37 12.84 17.24
CA GLY A 134 14.30 12.17 15.94
C GLY A 134 14.30 10.66 16.06
N VAL A 135 15.10 10.11 16.99
CA VAL A 135 15.13 8.66 17.28
C VAL A 135 13.78 8.18 17.83
N VAL A 136 13.19 8.93 18.77
CA VAL A 136 11.87 8.62 19.32
C VAL A 136 10.81 8.66 18.24
N LEU A 137 10.79 9.67 17.37
CA LEU A 137 9.83 9.73 16.26
C LEU A 137 9.99 8.55 15.30
N PHE A 138 11.24 8.14 15.03
CA PHE A 138 11.53 7.02 14.14
C PHE A 138 10.95 5.70 14.68
N PHE A 139 11.19 5.40 15.96
CA PHE A 139 10.61 4.21 16.59
C PHE A 139 9.09 4.32 16.76
N TYR A 140 8.56 5.51 17.03
CA TYR A 140 7.12 5.75 17.05
C TYR A 140 6.47 5.44 15.69
N GLY A 141 7.03 5.94 14.59
CA GLY A 141 6.56 5.65 13.24
C GLY A 141 6.66 4.17 12.88
N LEU A 142 7.79 3.52 13.20
CA LEU A 142 7.99 2.11 12.94
C LEU A 142 7.06 1.19 13.75
N LEU A 143 6.86 1.46 15.03
CA LEU A 143 6.12 0.55 15.90
C LEU A 143 4.63 0.88 15.94
N LEU A 144 4.24 2.14 16.14
CA LEU A 144 2.84 2.51 16.31
C LEU A 144 2.14 2.70 14.97
N MET A 145 2.69 3.52 14.07
CA MET A 145 2.03 3.79 12.78
C MET A 145 2.02 2.54 11.88
N SER A 146 3.12 1.78 11.80
CA SER A 146 3.12 0.52 11.03
C SER A 146 2.13 -0.51 11.58
N THR A 147 1.95 -0.59 12.91
CA THR A 147 0.97 -1.51 13.49
C THR A 147 -0.45 -1.20 13.04
N ILE A 148 -0.79 0.08 12.87
CA ILE A 148 -2.10 0.47 12.36
C ILE A 148 -2.31 -0.04 10.95
N ASP A 149 -1.31 0.10 10.08
CA ASP A 149 -1.36 -0.46 8.74
C ASP A 149 -1.53 -1.99 8.75
N ASN A 150 -0.85 -2.68 9.68
CA ASN A 150 -0.84 -4.14 9.76
C ASN A 150 -2.08 -4.75 10.45
N VAL A 151 -2.79 -4.00 11.29
CA VAL A 151 -3.93 -4.50 12.07
C VAL A 151 -5.25 -3.97 11.54
N LEU A 152 -5.34 -2.66 11.27
CA LEU A 152 -6.61 -2.03 10.90
C LEU A 152 -7.02 -2.43 9.48
N LYS A 153 -6.08 -2.49 8.53
CA LYS A 153 -6.40 -2.84 7.13
C LYS A 153 -6.93 -4.27 6.99
N PRO A 154 -6.32 -5.33 7.56
CA PRO A 154 -6.90 -6.68 7.49
C PRO A 154 -8.25 -6.80 8.19
N LYS A 155 -8.47 -6.04 9.28
CA LYS A 155 -9.73 -6.05 10.02
C LYS A 155 -10.87 -5.37 9.26
N ILE A 156 -10.57 -4.31 8.52
CA ILE A 156 -11.54 -3.59 7.67
C ILE A 156 -11.82 -4.37 6.38
N ILE A 157 -10.80 -4.99 5.78
CA ILE A 157 -10.92 -5.70 4.50
C ILE A 157 -11.44 -7.14 4.70
N GLY A 158 -11.42 -7.66 5.93
CA GLY A 158 -11.95 -8.98 6.25
C GLY A 158 -11.12 -10.10 5.61
N GLN A 159 -9.94 -10.39 6.15
CA GLN A 159 -9.12 -11.46 5.59
C GLN A 159 -9.67 -12.85 5.93
N ARG A 160 -10.01 -13.60 4.87
CA ARG A 160 -10.04 -15.06 4.84
C ARG A 160 -9.04 -15.53 3.79
N SER A 161 -7.76 -15.58 4.11
CA SER A 161 -6.78 -16.35 3.33
C SER A 161 -6.15 -17.40 4.23
N ARG A 162 -6.23 -18.66 3.82
CA ARG A 162 -5.74 -19.84 4.58
C ARG A 162 -4.46 -20.41 3.95
N ILE A 163 -3.64 -19.56 3.33
CA ILE A 163 -2.39 -20.03 2.71
C ILE A 163 -1.38 -20.34 3.80
N HIS A 164 -0.79 -21.54 3.73
CA HIS A 164 0.19 -21.99 4.71
C HIS A 164 1.44 -21.06 4.72
N PRO A 165 1.99 -20.66 5.89
CA PRO A 165 3.09 -19.71 5.97
C PRO A 165 4.34 -20.09 5.17
N LEU A 166 4.64 -21.40 5.05
CA LEU A 166 5.74 -21.89 4.21
C LEU A 166 5.55 -21.57 2.72
N VAL A 167 4.32 -21.65 2.21
CA VAL A 167 4.02 -21.34 0.81
C VAL A 167 4.24 -19.84 0.55
N ILE A 168 3.84 -18.99 1.50
CA ILE A 168 4.11 -17.55 1.46
C ILE A 168 5.63 -17.28 1.48
N LEU A 169 6.39 -17.98 2.33
CA LEU A 169 7.85 -17.85 2.39
C LEU A 169 8.50 -18.18 1.05
N PHE A 170 8.11 -19.30 0.42
CA PHE A 170 8.61 -19.66 -0.91
C PHE A 170 8.21 -18.63 -1.97
N GLY A 171 7.00 -18.06 -1.88
CA GLY A 171 6.56 -16.96 -2.75
C GLY A 171 7.43 -15.73 -2.63
N ILE A 172 7.78 -15.33 -1.40
CA ILE A 172 8.67 -14.19 -1.13
C ILE A 172 10.05 -14.47 -1.71
N LEU A 173 10.65 -15.63 -1.41
CA LEU A 173 11.99 -15.98 -1.87
C LEU A 173 12.06 -16.07 -3.41
N GLY A 174 11.09 -16.75 -4.03
CA GLY A 174 10.98 -16.84 -5.48
C GLY A 174 10.70 -15.48 -6.13
N GLY A 175 9.83 -14.66 -5.53
CA GLY A 175 9.53 -13.31 -5.99
C GLY A 175 10.77 -12.40 -5.95
N ILE A 176 11.53 -12.41 -4.86
CA ILE A 176 12.78 -11.66 -4.74
C ILE A 176 13.76 -12.07 -5.84
N GLN A 177 13.86 -13.38 -6.12
CA GLN A 177 14.79 -13.89 -7.11
C GLN A 177 14.40 -13.53 -8.56
N LEU A 178 13.10 -13.40 -8.84
CA LEU A 178 12.59 -13.07 -10.18
C LEU A 178 12.56 -11.57 -10.47
N ILE A 179 12.09 -10.76 -9.52
CA ILE A 179 11.79 -9.33 -9.74
C ILE A 179 12.38 -8.40 -8.67
N GLY A 180 13.24 -8.92 -7.78
CA GLY A 180 13.92 -8.14 -6.74
C GLY A 180 13.01 -7.77 -5.56
N LEU A 181 13.34 -6.69 -4.85
CA LEU A 181 12.59 -6.20 -3.67
C LEU A 181 11.05 -6.14 -3.84
N PRO A 182 10.49 -5.70 -4.99
CA PRO A 182 9.04 -5.75 -5.23
C PRO A 182 8.45 -7.16 -5.07
N GLY A 183 9.24 -8.21 -5.32
CA GLY A 183 8.86 -9.60 -5.19
C GLY A 183 8.46 -10.03 -3.77
N ILE A 184 8.84 -9.29 -2.73
CA ILE A 184 8.35 -9.49 -1.36
C ILE A 184 6.84 -9.29 -1.28
N ILE A 185 6.31 -8.33 -2.06
CA ILE A 185 4.89 -8.00 -2.10
C ILE A 185 4.18 -8.87 -3.13
N PHE A 186 4.74 -8.96 -4.35
CA PHE A 186 4.08 -9.65 -5.46
C PHE A 186 4.11 -11.18 -5.33
N GLY A 187 5.12 -11.76 -4.69
CA GLY A 187 5.24 -13.21 -4.51
C GLY A 187 4.04 -13.85 -3.80
N PRO A 188 3.71 -13.42 -2.57
CA PRO A 188 2.51 -13.88 -1.87
C PRO A 188 1.21 -13.59 -2.63
N LEU A 189 1.16 -12.48 -3.35
CA LEU A 189 -0.04 -12.02 -4.05
C LEU A 189 -0.38 -12.93 -5.25
N VAL A 190 0.63 -13.32 -6.03
CA VAL A 190 0.48 -14.29 -7.13
C VAL A 190 0.08 -15.66 -6.60
N LEU A 191 0.67 -16.11 -5.47
CA LEU A 191 0.27 -17.36 -4.84
C LEU A 191 -1.16 -17.35 -4.32
N GLY A 192 -1.62 -16.22 -3.77
CA GLY A 192 -3.02 -16.06 -3.36
C GLY A 192 -3.99 -16.09 -4.54
N LEU A 193 -3.63 -15.48 -5.67
CA LEU A 193 -4.38 -15.59 -6.92
C LEU A 193 -4.46 -17.05 -7.39
N LEU A 194 -3.34 -17.77 -7.35
CA LEU A 194 -3.29 -19.18 -7.71
C LEU A 194 -4.20 -20.03 -6.80
N ASP A 195 -4.17 -19.79 -5.49
CA ASP A 195 -5.03 -20.49 -4.53
C ASP A 195 -6.53 -20.25 -4.81
N VAL A 196 -6.92 -18.99 -5.10
CA VAL A 196 -8.31 -18.64 -5.46
C VAL A 196 -8.74 -19.30 -6.76
N VAL A 197 -7.89 -19.31 -7.79
CA VAL A 197 -8.20 -20.00 -9.05
C VAL A 197 -8.38 -21.50 -8.78
N MET A 198 -7.48 -22.12 -8.01
CA MET A 198 -7.56 -23.54 -7.65
C MET A 198 -8.81 -23.87 -6.83
N SER A 199 -9.25 -22.98 -5.94
CA SER A 199 -10.48 -23.18 -5.17
C SER A 199 -11.72 -23.14 -6.05
N ILE A 200 -11.77 -22.21 -7.02
CA ILE A 200 -12.88 -22.12 -7.98
C ILE A 200 -12.94 -23.39 -8.83
N PHE A 201 -11.80 -23.89 -9.31
CA PHE A 201 -11.76 -25.14 -10.07
C PHE A 201 -12.24 -26.35 -9.24
N ARG A 202 -11.93 -26.38 -7.95
CA ARG A 202 -12.40 -27.43 -7.03
C ARG A 202 -13.89 -27.38 -6.72
N GLU A 203 -14.54 -26.24 -6.87
CA GLU A 203 -16.00 -26.11 -6.69
C GLU A 203 -16.78 -26.47 -7.96
N VAL A 204 -16.11 -26.50 -9.11
CA VAL A 204 -16.72 -26.78 -10.43
C VAL A 204 -16.58 -28.25 -10.84
N VAL A 205 -15.59 -28.98 -10.29
CA VAL A 205 -15.34 -30.41 -10.51
C VAL A 205 -15.78 -31.21 -9.29
#